data_AF-A0A6C2YHM0-F1
#
_entry.id   AF-A0A6C2YHM0-F1
#
_cell.length_a   1.000
_cell.length_b   1.000
_cell.length_c   1.000
_cell.angle_alpha   90.00
_cell.angle_beta   90.00
_cell.angle_gamma   90.00
#
_symmetry.space_group_name_H-M   'P 1'
#
loop_
_entity.id
_entity.type
_entity.pdbx_description
1 polymer ?
#
loop_
_entity_poly.entity_id
_entity_poly.type
_entity_poly.pdbx_seq_one_letter_code
_entity_poly.pdbx_strand_id
1 'polypeptide(L)'
;MRLRFPRIRIGFRMGQLFVMGWIGIGLGCHRETPLTAIEPPLTLESWKTLPISEKYEIDTLERLKLSDPKFQNQRQWDQFTRTVLLPAKRRDLPPATSH
;
A
#
# COMPACT_ATOMS: atom_id res chain seq x y z
N MET A 1 42.23 10.90 23.55
CA MET A 1 41.88 9.69 24.33
C MET A 1 41.02 8.79 23.46
N ARG A 2 41.55 7.63 23.04
CA ARG A 2 40.84 6.61 22.24
C ARG A 2 40.54 5.43 23.18
N LEU A 3 39.28 5.23 23.53
CA LEU A 3 38.87 4.04 24.29
C LEU A 3 38.28 3.02 23.32
N ARG A 4 39.10 2.00 23.03
CA ARG A 4 38.69 0.73 22.40
C ARG A 4 37.83 -0.03 23.41
N PHE A 5 36.59 -0.36 23.04
CA PHE A 5 35.82 -1.39 23.72
C PHE A 5 35.88 -2.71 22.93
N PRO A 6 36.11 -3.85 23.60
CA PRO A 6 36.42 -5.12 22.97
C PRO A 6 35.19 -5.85 22.40
N ARG A 7 35.42 -6.54 21.27
CA ARG A 7 34.57 -7.60 20.71
C ARG A 7 34.38 -8.71 21.74
N ILE A 8 33.16 -8.92 22.22
CA ILE A 8 32.78 -10.10 22.99
C ILE A 8 32.09 -11.07 22.04
N ARG A 9 32.78 -12.17 21.69
CA ARG A 9 32.20 -13.38 21.11
C ARG A 9 31.99 -14.37 22.24
N ILE A 10 30.74 -14.74 22.53
CA ILE A 10 30.41 -15.89 23.38
C ILE A 10 29.42 -16.73 22.58
N GLY A 11 29.89 -17.88 22.11
CA GLY A 11 29.03 -18.93 21.56
C GLY A 11 28.57 -19.84 22.67
N PHE A 12 27.32 -20.27 22.63
CA PHE A 12 26.81 -21.36 23.46
C PHE A 12 25.96 -22.28 22.58
N ARG A 13 26.59 -23.38 22.13
CA ARG A 13 25.91 -24.56 21.59
C ARG A 13 25.29 -25.28 22.79
N MET A 14 23.98 -25.54 22.78
CA MET A 14 23.41 -26.63 23.58
C MET A 14 22.11 -27.05 22.92
N GLY A 15 22.14 -28.17 22.21
CA GLY A 15 20.94 -28.80 21.70
C GLY A 15 20.15 -29.42 22.82
N GLN A 16 18.82 -29.28 22.80
CA GLN A 16 17.94 -30.30 23.36
C GLN A 16 16.53 -30.16 22.80
N LEU A 17 16.06 -31.26 22.22
CA LEU A 17 14.69 -31.52 21.80
C LEU A 17 13.72 -31.46 23.00
N PHE A 18 12.64 -30.68 22.88
CA PHE A 18 11.36 -30.85 23.58
C PHE A 18 10.29 -30.38 22.59
N VAL A 19 9.80 -31.23 21.67
CA VAL A 19 8.62 -32.09 21.85
C VAL A 19 7.51 -31.43 22.66
N MET A 20 6.45 -31.07 21.93
CA MET A 20 5.04 -30.97 22.32
C MET A 20 4.70 -30.57 23.76
N GLY A 21 4.15 -29.37 23.89
CA GLY A 21 3.30 -28.95 25.01
C GLY A 21 2.11 -28.15 24.49
N TRP A 22 1.03 -28.86 24.16
CA TRP A 22 -0.32 -28.31 24.12
C TRP A 22 -0.68 -27.70 25.49
N ILE A 23 -1.64 -26.76 25.49
CA ILE A 23 -2.30 -26.10 26.64
C ILE A 23 -1.59 -24.79 27.06
N GLY A 24 -2.20 -23.60 27.10
CA GLY A 24 -3.61 -23.27 27.22
C GLY A 24 -3.92 -21.79 26.96
N ILE A 25 -5.23 -21.55 26.83
CA ILE A 25 -6.00 -20.37 26.44
C ILE A 25 -5.90 -19.22 27.46
N GLY A 26 -5.95 -17.96 27.00
CA GLY A 26 -6.39 -16.84 27.85
C GLY A 26 -6.02 -15.43 27.39
N LEU A 27 -7.01 -14.73 26.80
CA LEU A 27 -7.14 -13.26 26.77
C LEU A 27 -6.01 -12.45 26.12
N GLY A 28 -6.00 -12.51 24.80
CA GLY A 28 -5.69 -11.35 23.99
C GLY A 28 -6.37 -11.52 22.66
N CYS A 29 -7.48 -10.80 22.42
CA CYS A 29 -7.78 -10.36 21.06
C CYS A 29 -6.63 -9.43 20.67
N HIS A 30 -5.53 -10.08 20.30
CA HIS A 30 -4.44 -9.57 19.55
C HIS A 30 -5.07 -8.90 18.34
N ARG A 31 -4.96 -7.57 18.30
CA ARG A 31 -5.33 -6.72 17.17
C ARG A 31 -5.08 -7.50 15.89
N GLU A 32 -6.17 -7.89 15.27
CA GLU A 32 -6.24 -8.14 13.84
C GLU A 32 -5.35 -7.13 13.14
N THR A 33 -4.28 -7.68 12.62
CA THR A 33 -3.36 -7.10 11.66
C THR A 33 -4.14 -6.17 10.75
N PRO A 34 -3.74 -4.90 10.54
CA PRO A 34 -3.96 -4.33 9.23
C PRO A 34 -3.00 -5.10 8.32
N LEU A 35 -3.39 -6.32 7.96
CA LEU A 35 -3.03 -6.90 6.68
C LEU A 35 -3.48 -5.81 5.72
N THR A 36 -2.51 -5.02 5.24
CA THR A 36 -2.60 -4.24 4.03
C THR A 36 -3.61 -4.93 3.14
N ALA A 37 -4.82 -4.41 3.07
CA ALA A 37 -5.79 -4.90 2.11
C ALA A 37 -5.08 -4.66 0.78
N ILE A 38 -4.56 -5.73 0.18
CA ILE A 38 -4.06 -5.70 -1.19
C ILE A 38 -5.34 -5.56 -2.00
N GLU A 39 -5.90 -4.36 -2.01
CA GLU A 39 -7.02 -4.07 -2.86
C GLU A 39 -6.55 -4.38 -4.28
N PRO A 40 -7.35 -5.14 -5.05
CA PRO A 40 -6.91 -5.61 -6.35
C PRO A 40 -6.52 -4.42 -7.22
N PRO A 41 -5.49 -4.59 -8.08
CA PRO A 41 -5.06 -3.56 -9.01
C PRO A 41 -6.28 -3.03 -9.77
N LEU A 42 -6.49 -1.71 -9.67
CA LEU A 42 -7.65 -1.06 -10.26
C LEU A 42 -7.38 -0.84 -11.74
N THR A 43 -8.01 -1.62 -12.60
CA THR A 43 -7.86 -1.43 -14.06
C THR A 43 -8.51 -0.12 -14.52
N LEU A 44 -8.09 0.39 -15.68
CA LEU A 44 -8.70 1.58 -16.30
C LEU A 44 -10.22 1.46 -16.49
N GLU A 45 -10.70 0.28 -16.89
CA GLU A 45 -12.13 0.05 -17.12
C GLU A 45 -12.90 0.09 -15.79
N SER A 46 -12.35 -0.54 -14.74
CA SER A 46 -12.93 -0.46 -13.39
C SER A 46 -12.91 0.98 -12.84
N TRP A 47 -11.81 1.72 -13.05
CA TRP A 47 -11.69 3.12 -12.64
C TRP A 47 -12.76 4.02 -13.26
N LYS A 48 -13.12 3.80 -14.54
CA LYS A 48 -14.19 4.56 -15.21
C LYS A 48 -15.57 4.33 -14.58
N THR A 49 -15.79 3.18 -13.96
CA THR A 49 -17.07 2.80 -13.33
C THR A 49 -17.20 3.27 -11.88
N LEU A 50 -16.11 3.74 -11.26
CA LEU A 50 -16.14 4.23 -9.88
C LEU A 50 -16.97 5.51 -9.75
N PRO A 51 -17.63 5.71 -8.58
CA PRO A 51 -18.33 6.96 -8.31
C PRO A 51 -17.33 8.12 -8.30
N ILE A 52 -17.80 9.30 -8.71
CA ILE A 52 -16.96 10.51 -8.86
C ILE A 52 -16.21 10.85 -7.56
N SER A 53 -16.84 10.60 -6.40
CA SER A 53 -16.26 10.81 -5.08
C SER A 53 -15.01 9.96 -4.80
N GLU A 54 -14.92 8.76 -5.38
CA GLU A 54 -13.81 7.82 -5.14
C GLU A 54 -12.84 7.73 -6.32
N LYS A 55 -13.34 8.00 -7.53
CA LYS A 55 -12.59 7.93 -8.79
C LYS A 55 -11.34 8.80 -8.82
N TYR A 56 -11.37 9.92 -8.10
CA TYR A 56 -10.28 10.90 -8.06
C TYR A 56 -9.53 10.95 -6.73
N GLU A 57 -9.82 10.01 -5.82
CA GLU A 57 -9.09 9.87 -4.56
C GLU A 57 -7.66 9.41 -4.79
N ILE A 58 -6.77 9.80 -3.88
CA ILE A 58 -5.34 9.53 -4.00
C ILE A 58 -5.10 8.01 -4.03
N ASP A 59 -5.67 7.26 -3.08
CA ASP A 59 -5.58 5.80 -3.01
C ASP A 59 -6.04 5.12 -4.32
N THR A 60 -7.15 5.57 -4.89
CA THR A 60 -7.69 5.04 -6.16
C THR A 60 -6.70 5.25 -7.30
N LEU A 61 -6.07 6.42 -7.38
CA LEU A 61 -5.10 6.74 -8.42
C LEU A 61 -3.78 5.98 -8.22
N GLU A 62 -3.35 5.76 -6.98
CA GLU A 62 -2.19 4.91 -6.67
C GLU A 62 -2.45 3.45 -7.06
N ARG A 63 -3.63 2.92 -6.77
CA ARG A 63 -4.05 1.58 -7.22
C ARG A 63 -4.11 1.46 -8.74
N LEU A 64 -4.59 2.50 -9.43
CA LEU A 64 -4.58 2.56 -10.89
C LEU A 64 -3.14 2.56 -11.42
N LYS A 65 -2.23 3.29 -10.77
CA LYS A 65 -0.81 3.34 -11.12
C LYS A 65 -0.12 1.98 -10.94
N LEU A 66 -0.53 1.20 -9.94
CA LEU A 66 -0.04 -0.14 -9.69
C LEU A 66 -0.62 -1.19 -10.66
N SER A 67 -1.76 -0.91 -11.30
CA SER A 67 -2.44 -1.85 -12.18
C SER A 67 -1.76 -2.05 -13.53
N ASP A 68 -1.04 -1.06 -14.06
CA ASP A 68 -0.34 -1.17 -15.35
C ASP A 68 1.11 -0.68 -15.20
N PRO A 69 2.12 -1.47 -15.61
CA PRO A 69 3.52 -1.07 -15.54
C PRO A 69 3.82 0.23 -16.32
N LYS A 70 3.00 0.60 -17.32
CA LYS A 70 3.12 1.87 -18.04
C LYS A 70 2.94 3.07 -17.11
N PHE A 71 2.04 2.97 -16.14
CA PHE A 71 1.78 4.04 -15.19
C PHE A 71 2.86 4.16 -14.10
N GLN A 72 3.71 3.14 -13.93
CA GLN A 72 4.87 3.25 -13.04
C GLN A 72 5.91 4.26 -13.57
N ASN A 73 5.97 4.46 -14.89
CA ASN A 73 6.80 5.50 -15.48
C ASN A 73 6.16 6.88 -15.28
N GLN A 74 6.85 7.75 -14.55
CA GLN A 74 6.36 9.09 -14.23
C GLN A 74 5.96 9.90 -15.48
N ARG A 75 6.69 9.80 -16.59
CA ARG A 75 6.36 10.54 -17.83
C ARG A 75 5.05 10.06 -18.44
N GLN A 76 4.83 8.75 -18.47
CA GLN A 76 3.60 8.16 -19.02
C GLN A 76 2.41 8.44 -18.11
N TRP A 77 2.63 8.42 -16.79
CA TRP A 77 1.62 8.83 -15.81
C TRP A 77 1.22 10.30 -15.96
N ASP A 78 2.20 11.21 -16.13
CA ASP A 78 1.91 12.64 -16.35
C ASP A 78 1.12 12.86 -17.65
N GLN A 79 1.50 12.15 -18.72
CA GLN A 79 0.78 12.19 -19.98
C GLN A 79 -0.66 11.70 -19.82
N PHE A 80 -0.87 10.54 -19.21
CA PHE A 80 -2.20 10.00 -18.90
C PHE A 80 -3.02 10.97 -18.05
N THR A 81 -2.40 11.56 -17.03
CA THR A 81 -3.05 12.54 -16.16
C THR A 81 -3.55 13.74 -16.95
N ARG A 82 -2.74 14.25 -17.88
CA ARG A 82 -3.09 15.43 -18.70
C ARG A 82 -4.11 15.13 -19.79
N THR A 83 -4.04 13.96 -20.42
CA THR A 83 -4.87 13.63 -21.59
C THR A 83 -6.17 12.91 -21.24
N VAL A 84 -6.20 12.17 -20.13
CA VAL A 84 -7.36 11.36 -19.72
C VAL A 84 -7.94 11.85 -18.40
N LEU A 85 -7.13 11.87 -17.34
CA LEU A 85 -7.62 12.11 -15.98
C LEU A 85 -8.16 13.53 -15.78
N LEU A 86 -7.39 14.56 -16.14
CA LEU A 86 -7.79 15.96 -15.99
C LEU A 86 -9.02 16.31 -16.86
N PRO A 87 -9.09 15.93 -18.15
CA PRO A 87 -10.29 16.15 -18.95
C PRO A 87 -11.51 15.36 -18.45
N ALA A 88 -11.34 14.16 -17.90
CA ALA A 88 -12.43 13.44 -17.24
C ALA A 88 -12.88 14.16 -15.97
N LYS A 89 -11.93 14.60 -15.12
CA LYS A 89 -12.22 15.33 -13.88
C LYS A 89 -12.96 16.63 -14.13
N ARG A 90 -12.59 17.39 -15.17
CA ARG A 90 -13.29 18.63 -15.55
C ARG A 90 -14.72 18.39 -16.03
N ARG A 91 -14.99 17.23 -16.64
CA ARG A 91 -16.35 16.83 -17.07
C ARG A 91 -17.20 16.38 -15.87
N ASP A 92 -16.60 15.62 -14.96
CA ASP A 92 -17.28 15.05 -13.80
C ASP A 92 -17.48 16.08 -12.66
N LEU A 93 -16.47 16.93 -12.41
CA LEU A 93 -16.50 18.04 -11.46
C LEU A 93 -16.33 19.35 -12.25
N PRO A 94 -17.42 19.93 -12.78
CA PRO A 94 -17.36 21.26 -13.36
C PRO A 94 -16.90 22.26 -12.27
N PRO A 95 -16.06 23.25 -12.63
CA PRO A 95 -15.78 24.34 -11.70
C PRO A 95 -17.12 24.98 -11.33
N ALA A 96 -17.37 25.12 -10.03
CA ALA A 96 -18.57 25.80 -9.55
C ALA A 96 -18.61 27.16 -10.24
N THR A 97 -19.54 27.31 -11.19
CA THR A 97 -19.85 28.60 -11.78
C THR A 97 -20.46 29.40 -10.63
N SER A 98 -19.63 30.22 -9.99
CA SER A 98 -20.09 31.27 -9.09
C SER A 98 -21.02 32.14 -9.92
N HIS A 99 -22.32 31.97 -9.71
CA HIS A 99 -23.38 32.79 -10.28
C HIS A 99 -24.07 33.55 -9.16
#